data_AF-M0NHX9-F1
#
_entry.id   AF-M0NHX9-F1
#
_cell.length_a   1.000
_cell.length_b   1.000
_cell.length_c   1.000
_cell.angle_alpha   90.00
_cell.angle_beta   90.00
_cell.angle_gamma   90.00
#
_symmetry.space_group_name_H-M   'P 1'
#
loop_
_entity.id
_entity.type
_entity.pdbx_description
1 polymer ?
#
loop_
_entity_poly.entity_id
_entity_poly.type
_entity_poly.pdbx_seq_one_letter_code
_entity_poly.pdbx_strand_id
1 'polypeptide(L)'
;MIDASEFPFEEWSGTHVQHLTVSPEGVTYVIPSGAHERLHRVLIGNHDPTTQLPGDERTVGGTKVDLALIGWAQLQSDTMTDRINIDAPDGFTDGELVQRFAALHDAGSVHIMYYPSGDARTSMNPRHVSLSHDGDRVPVAFEC
;
A
#
# COMPACT_ATOMS: atom_id res chain seq x y z
N MET A 1 -1.84 8.85 -16.44
CA MET A 1 -1.26 9.52 -15.25
C MET A 1 -2.30 10.50 -14.74
N ILE A 2 -2.73 10.35 -13.48
CA ILE A 2 -3.61 11.34 -12.83
C ILE A 2 -2.75 12.57 -12.52
N ASP A 3 -3.24 13.76 -12.84
CA ASP A 3 -2.58 15.01 -12.45
C ASP A 3 -2.55 15.10 -10.91
N ALA A 4 -1.38 15.36 -10.32
CA ALA A 4 -1.24 15.47 -8.86
C ALA A 4 -2.16 16.55 -8.26
N SER A 5 -2.56 17.55 -9.04
CA SER A 5 -3.53 18.58 -8.63
C SER A 5 -4.99 18.09 -8.59
N GLU A 6 -5.29 16.93 -9.19
CA GLU A 6 -6.61 16.29 -9.19
C GLU A 6 -6.73 15.14 -8.18
N PHE A 7 -5.62 14.72 -7.55
CA PHE A 7 -5.65 13.64 -6.58
C PHE A 7 -6.34 14.08 -5.28
N PRO A 8 -7.35 13.36 -4.78
CA PRO A 8 -8.25 13.88 -3.74
C PRO A 8 -7.70 13.75 -2.32
N PHE A 9 -6.41 13.44 -2.17
CA PHE A 9 -5.77 13.21 -0.88
C PHE A 9 -4.56 14.14 -0.70
N GLU A 10 -4.37 14.60 0.53
CA GLU A 10 -3.28 15.49 0.89
C GLU A 10 -1.94 14.75 0.88
N GLU A 11 -0.89 15.37 0.33
CA GLU A 11 0.48 14.87 0.47
C GLU A 11 0.91 14.85 1.93
N TRP A 12 1.59 13.78 2.32
CA TRP A 12 1.98 13.60 3.69
C TRP A 12 3.19 14.44 4.07
N SER A 13 3.00 15.36 5.00
CA SER A 13 4.07 16.23 5.53
C SER A 13 4.95 15.56 6.59
N GLY A 14 4.74 14.27 6.90
CA GLY A 14 5.51 13.54 7.90
C GLY A 14 4.97 13.60 9.33
N THR A 15 3.74 14.09 9.49
CA THR A 15 3.01 14.15 10.76
C THR A 15 2.35 12.81 11.10
N HIS A 16 1.92 12.61 12.36
CA HIS A 16 1.31 11.36 12.77
C HIS A 16 -0.06 11.14 12.10
N VAL A 17 -0.23 10.01 11.39
CA VAL A 17 -1.47 9.60 10.72
C VAL A 17 -1.62 8.08 10.73
N GLN A 18 -2.85 7.56 10.67
CA GLN A 18 -3.10 6.11 10.77
C GLN A 18 -2.93 5.35 9.45
N HIS A 19 -3.23 5.99 8.31
CA HIS A 19 -3.09 5.35 7.00
C HIS A 19 -2.38 6.27 6.01
N LEU A 20 -1.49 5.68 5.24
CA LEU A 20 -0.81 6.29 4.12
C LEU A 20 -1.01 5.43 2.87
N THR A 21 -0.98 6.07 1.71
CA THR A 21 -0.76 5.38 0.43
C THR A 21 0.45 6.00 -0.27
N VAL A 22 1.18 5.18 -1.02
CA VAL A 22 2.36 5.59 -1.78
C VAL A 22 2.08 5.33 -3.25
N SER A 23 2.16 6.36 -4.08
CA SER A 23 1.98 6.24 -5.52
C SER A 23 3.14 5.46 -6.17
N PRO A 24 2.96 4.94 -7.40
CA PRO A 24 4.03 4.30 -8.17
C PRO A 24 5.28 5.20 -8.33
N GLU A 25 5.08 6.51 -8.39
CA GLU A 25 6.13 7.53 -8.49
C GLU A 25 6.80 7.85 -7.14
N GLY A 26 6.27 7.31 -6.03
CA GLY A 26 6.81 7.48 -4.68
C GLY A 26 6.18 8.63 -3.89
N VAL A 27 5.14 9.30 -4.40
CA VAL A 27 4.46 10.36 -3.65
C VAL A 27 3.61 9.72 -2.56
N THR A 28 3.74 10.21 -1.32
CA THR A 28 3.00 9.68 -0.17
C THR A 28 1.82 10.58 0.17
N TYR A 29 0.63 10.00 0.28
CA TYR A 29 -0.61 10.70 0.60
C TYR A 29 -1.26 10.17 1.87
N VAL A 30 -1.96 11.04 2.59
CA VAL A 30 -2.76 10.69 3.76
C VAL A 30 -4.10 10.11 3.32
N ILE A 31 -4.41 8.90 3.78
CA ILE A 31 -5.68 8.23 3.53
C ILE A 31 -6.50 8.26 4.82
N PRO A 32 -7.65 8.97 4.89
CA PRO A 32 -8.54 8.84 6.03
C PRO A 32 -9.06 7.40 6.17
N SER A 33 -9.34 6.97 7.40
CA SER A 33 -9.99 5.67 7.64
C SER A 33 -11.27 5.53 6.81
N GLY A 34 -11.46 4.39 6.15
CA GLY A 34 -12.58 4.13 5.23
C GLY A 34 -12.49 4.84 3.87
N ALA A 35 -11.34 5.41 3.51
CA ALA A 35 -11.14 6.06 2.21
C ALA A 35 -10.38 5.21 1.18
N HIS A 36 -10.05 3.95 1.50
CA HIS A 36 -9.42 3.02 0.55
C HIS A 36 -10.32 2.77 -0.67
N GLU A 37 -11.63 2.68 -0.47
CA GLU A 37 -12.65 2.50 -1.50
C GLU A 37 -12.79 3.75 -2.38
N ARG A 38 -12.55 4.94 -1.81
CA ARG A 38 -12.51 6.19 -2.59
C ARG A 38 -11.25 6.25 -3.45
N LEU A 39 -10.09 5.90 -2.87
CA LEU A 39 -8.84 5.80 -3.59
C LEU A 39 -8.94 4.81 -4.75
N HIS A 40 -9.43 3.61 -4.48
CA HIS A 40 -9.68 2.59 -5.49
C HIS A 40 -10.62 3.09 -6.59
N ARG A 41 -11.73 3.74 -6.25
CA ARG A 41 -12.64 4.30 -7.26
C ARG A 41 -11.98 5.34 -8.16
N VAL A 42 -11.07 6.14 -7.63
CA VAL A 42 -10.35 7.17 -8.41
C VAL A 42 -9.34 6.55 -9.36
N LEU A 43 -8.67 5.48 -8.93
CA LEU A 43 -7.56 4.88 -9.67
C LEU A 43 -7.99 3.74 -10.61
N ILE A 44 -8.99 2.98 -10.21
CA ILE A 44 -9.42 1.71 -10.84
C ILE A 44 -10.88 1.81 -11.34
N GLY A 45 -11.68 2.72 -10.79
CA GLY A 45 -13.08 2.92 -11.17
C GLY A 45 -14.06 2.10 -10.33
N ASN A 46 -15.29 1.91 -10.82
CA ASN A 46 -16.36 1.19 -10.10
C ASN A 46 -16.24 -0.34 -10.21
N HIS A 47 -15.05 -0.88 -10.47
CA HIS A 47 -14.86 -2.33 -10.44
C HIS A 47 -15.12 -2.82 -9.01
N ASP A 48 -15.97 -3.83 -8.84
CA ASP A 48 -16.18 -4.42 -7.52
C ASP A 48 -14.93 -5.26 -7.18
N PRO A 49 -14.16 -4.94 -6.13
CA PRO A 49 -12.96 -5.70 -5.76
C PRO A 49 -13.28 -7.15 -5.35
N THR A 50 -14.56 -7.48 -5.18
CA THR A 50 -15.06 -8.85 -4.94
C THR A 50 -15.47 -9.58 -6.22
N THR A 51 -15.63 -8.87 -7.35
CA THR A 51 -15.87 -9.50 -8.64
C THR A 51 -14.56 -10.05 -9.19
N GLN A 52 -14.33 -11.35 -8.97
CA GLN A 52 -13.22 -12.11 -9.51
C GLN A 52 -13.07 -11.85 -11.02
N LEU A 53 -11.85 -11.55 -11.48
CA LEU A 53 -11.51 -11.74 -12.89
C LEU A 53 -11.72 -13.23 -13.22
N PRO A 54 -12.46 -13.59 -14.28
CA PRO A 54 -12.69 -14.99 -14.61
C PRO A 54 -11.37 -15.65 -15.01
N GLY A 55 -10.90 -16.62 -14.22
CA GLY A 55 -9.82 -17.53 -14.62
C GLY A 55 -8.66 -17.74 -13.65
N ASP A 56 -8.65 -17.11 -12.47
CA ASP A 56 -7.53 -17.27 -11.53
C ASP A 56 -7.99 -17.59 -10.10
N GLU A 57 -8.10 -18.89 -9.82
CA GLU A 57 -8.50 -19.47 -8.52
C GLU A 57 -7.51 -19.15 -7.37
N ARG A 58 -6.47 -18.33 -7.61
CA ARG A 58 -5.49 -17.89 -6.60
C ARG A 58 -5.52 -16.41 -6.26
N THR A 59 -6.40 -15.61 -6.88
CA THR A 59 -6.36 -14.15 -6.69
C THR A 59 -7.02 -13.75 -5.36
N VAL A 60 -6.20 -13.25 -4.43
CA VAL A 60 -6.63 -12.61 -3.20
C VAL A 60 -7.39 -11.33 -3.58
N GLY A 61 -8.72 -11.36 -3.62
CA GLY A 61 -9.53 -10.17 -3.95
C GLY A 61 -9.54 -9.13 -2.82
N GLY A 62 -9.62 -7.84 -3.17
CA GLY A 62 -9.79 -6.75 -2.21
C GLY A 62 -9.19 -5.42 -2.64
N THR A 63 -9.78 -4.32 -2.18
CA THR A 63 -9.41 -2.93 -2.51
C THR A 63 -7.91 -2.67 -2.45
N LYS A 64 -7.22 -3.14 -1.40
CA LYS A 64 -5.80 -2.92 -1.21
C LYS A 64 -4.92 -3.79 -2.13
N VAL A 65 -5.41 -4.97 -2.49
CA VAL A 65 -4.73 -5.85 -3.44
C VAL A 65 -4.77 -5.23 -4.82
N ASP A 66 -5.95 -4.79 -5.27
CA ASP A 66 -6.07 -4.13 -6.58
C ASP A 66 -5.16 -2.90 -6.67
N LEU A 67 -5.08 -2.11 -5.59
CA LEU A 67 -4.16 -0.97 -5.49
C LEU A 67 -2.68 -1.40 -5.58
N ALA A 68 -2.29 -2.48 -4.88
CA ALA A 68 -0.94 -3.03 -4.98
C ALA A 68 -0.61 -3.54 -6.40
N LEU A 69 -1.56 -4.21 -7.05
CA LEU A 69 -1.42 -4.70 -8.43
C LEU A 69 -1.24 -3.57 -9.46
N ILE A 70 -1.51 -2.32 -9.09
CA ILE A 70 -1.33 -1.15 -9.96
C ILE A 70 -0.20 -0.24 -9.48
N GLY A 71 0.62 -0.74 -8.54
CA GLY A 71 1.87 -0.10 -8.09
C GLY A 71 1.76 0.77 -6.83
N TRP A 72 0.59 0.81 -6.19
CA TRP A 72 0.34 1.62 -4.98
C TRP A 72 0.57 0.82 -3.69
N ALA A 73 1.30 1.37 -2.73
CA ALA A 73 1.57 0.71 -1.44
C ALA A 73 0.78 1.34 -0.29
N GLN A 74 0.15 0.53 0.56
CA GLN A 74 -0.79 0.96 1.60
C GLN A 74 -0.15 0.67 2.96
N LEU A 75 0.10 1.70 3.77
CA LEU A 75 0.64 1.56 5.12
C LEU A 75 -0.45 1.87 6.14
N GLN A 76 -0.61 1.03 7.15
CA GLN A 76 -1.63 1.16 8.18
C GLN A 76 -1.08 0.87 9.58
N SER A 77 -1.40 1.75 10.53
CA SER A 77 -1.36 1.46 11.97
C SER A 77 -2.79 1.42 12.50
N ASP A 78 -3.19 0.33 13.15
CA ASP A 78 -4.51 0.24 13.79
C ASP A 78 -4.52 0.79 15.23
N THR A 79 -3.36 1.21 15.76
CA THR A 79 -3.13 1.71 17.14
C THR A 79 -3.54 0.75 18.27
N MET A 80 -4.13 -0.39 17.93
CA MET A 80 -4.58 -1.41 18.87
C MET A 80 -3.54 -2.51 19.01
N THR A 81 -2.80 -2.76 17.95
CA THR A 81 -1.68 -3.68 17.91
C THR A 81 -0.38 -2.88 17.83
N ASP A 82 0.67 -3.41 18.46
CA ASP A 82 2.03 -2.86 18.38
C ASP A 82 2.67 -3.20 17.01
N ARG A 83 1.93 -2.93 15.94
CA ARG A 83 2.19 -3.41 14.59
C ARG A 83 1.67 -2.44 13.56
N ILE A 84 2.48 -2.20 12.54
CA ILE A 84 2.02 -1.63 11.27
C ILE A 84 1.85 -2.75 10.22
N ASN A 85 0.83 -2.62 9.38
CA ASN A 85 0.55 -3.51 8.26
C ASN A 85 0.79 -2.77 6.95
N ILE A 86 1.38 -3.46 5.98
CA ILE A 86 1.72 -2.91 4.67
C ILE A 86 1.21 -3.88 3.61
N ASP A 87 0.42 -3.38 2.68
CA ASP A 87 0.04 -4.08 1.45
C ASP A 87 0.78 -3.39 0.30
N ALA A 88 1.69 -4.10 -0.37
CA ALA A 88 2.63 -3.48 -1.32
C ALA A 88 2.73 -4.26 -2.64
N PRO A 89 3.06 -3.59 -3.76
CA PRO A 89 3.52 -4.29 -4.94
C PRO A 89 4.83 -5.03 -4.65
N ASP A 90 5.07 -6.11 -5.40
CA ASP A 90 6.41 -6.66 -5.58
C ASP A 90 7.36 -5.54 -6.02
N GLY A 91 8.61 -5.54 -5.55
CA GLY A 91 9.56 -4.47 -5.83
C GLY A 91 9.33 -3.16 -5.06
N PHE A 92 8.45 -3.12 -4.04
CA PHE A 92 8.38 -1.97 -3.12
C PHE A 92 9.64 -1.91 -2.22
N THR A 93 10.41 -0.83 -2.37
CA THR A 93 11.75 -0.70 -1.76
C THR A 93 11.89 0.43 -0.74
N ASP A 94 10.83 1.18 -0.43
CA ASP A 94 10.91 2.36 0.45
C ASP A 94 11.00 2.00 1.95
N GLY A 95 12.14 1.43 2.34
CA GLY A 95 12.40 1.01 3.72
C GLY A 95 12.49 2.19 4.69
N GLU A 96 12.95 3.36 4.25
CA GLU A 96 13.06 4.55 5.09
C GLU A 96 11.68 5.09 5.49
N LEU A 97 10.73 5.12 4.54
CA LEU A 97 9.34 5.45 4.84
C LEU A 97 8.74 4.50 5.88
N VAL A 98 8.95 3.19 5.72
CA VAL A 98 8.43 2.18 6.65
C VAL A 98 9.02 2.38 8.05
N GLN A 99 10.33 2.61 8.15
CA GLN A 99 11.00 2.86 9.43
C GLN A 99 10.46 4.14 10.09
N ARG A 100 10.28 5.22 9.31
CA ARG A 100 9.72 6.49 9.80
C ARG A 100 8.28 6.33 10.28
N PHE A 101 7.45 5.65 9.50
CA PHE A 101 6.05 5.39 9.86
C PHE A 101 5.96 4.53 11.12
N ALA A 102 6.74 3.46 11.22
CA ALA A 102 6.82 2.64 12.43
C ALA A 102 7.25 3.46 13.66
N ALA A 103 8.25 4.34 13.52
CA ALA A 103 8.71 5.18 14.62
C ALA A 103 7.65 6.18 15.10
N LEU A 104 6.84 6.75 14.20
CA LEU A 104 5.75 7.65 14.55
C LEU A 104 4.63 6.96 15.34
N HIS A 105 4.52 5.64 15.22
CA HIS A 105 3.53 4.80 15.91
C HIS A 105 4.10 4.01 17.08
N ASP A 106 5.39 4.19 17.41
CA ASP A 106 6.13 3.37 18.38
C ASP A 106 5.94 1.85 18.15
N ALA A 107 5.84 1.43 16.88
CA ALA A 107 5.52 0.05 16.55
C ALA A 107 6.67 -0.89 16.91
N GLY A 108 6.33 -2.04 17.50
CA GLY A 108 7.22 -3.15 17.82
C GLY A 108 7.31 -4.21 16.71
N SER A 109 6.43 -4.16 15.71
CA SER A 109 6.51 -5.03 14.52
C SER A 109 6.02 -4.38 13.23
N VAL A 110 6.50 -4.89 12.11
CA VAL A 110 6.02 -4.57 10.75
C VAL A 110 5.61 -5.86 10.09
N HIS A 111 4.42 -5.89 9.51
CA HIS A 111 3.96 -6.97 8.65
C HIS A 111 3.71 -6.44 7.24
N ILE A 112 4.27 -7.11 6.24
CA ILE A 112 4.22 -6.71 4.83
C ILE A 112 3.67 -7.89 4.03
N MET A 113 2.67 -7.62 3.21
CA MET A 113 2.13 -8.53 2.21
C MET A 113 2.45 -7.97 0.83
N TYR A 114 3.08 -8.78 -0.02
CA TYR A 114 3.49 -8.42 -1.36
C TYR A 114 2.57 -9.02 -2.43
N TYR A 115 2.34 -8.27 -3.50
CA TYR A 115 1.46 -8.64 -4.60
C TYR A 115 2.10 -8.36 -5.96
N PRO A 116 1.90 -9.24 -6.97
CA PRO A 116 1.04 -10.42 -6.98
C PRO A 116 1.63 -11.67 -6.32
N SER A 117 2.91 -11.68 -5.91
CA SER A 117 3.57 -12.89 -5.37
C SER A 117 2.80 -13.60 -4.25
N GLY A 118 2.08 -12.83 -3.42
CA GLY A 118 1.43 -13.34 -2.21
C GLY A 118 2.41 -13.59 -1.06
N ASP A 119 3.66 -13.14 -1.20
CA ASP A 119 4.68 -13.31 -0.18
C ASP A 119 4.42 -12.41 1.02
N ALA A 120 4.66 -12.95 2.22
CA ALA A 120 4.50 -12.23 3.47
C ALA A 120 5.82 -12.14 4.22
N ARG A 121 6.11 -10.96 4.79
CA ARG A 121 7.28 -10.73 5.63
C ARG A 121 6.89 -10.03 6.92
N THR A 122 7.38 -10.57 8.04
CA THR A 122 7.27 -9.93 9.35
C THR A 122 8.66 -9.54 9.85
N SER A 123 8.79 -8.33 10.38
CA SER A 123 9.96 -7.88 11.12
C SER A 123 9.56 -7.51 12.54
N MET A 124 10.28 -8.06 13.53
CA MET A 124 10.19 -7.67 14.94
C MET A 124 11.15 -6.52 15.29
N ASN A 125 11.85 -5.98 14.29
CA ASN A 125 12.69 -4.80 14.45
C ASN A 125 12.30 -3.75 13.39
N PRO A 126 11.27 -2.93 13.66
CA PRO A 126 10.75 -1.97 12.69
C PRO A 126 11.73 -0.88 12.30
N ARG A 127 12.71 -0.58 13.15
CA ARG A 127 13.76 0.42 12.89
C ARG A 127 14.83 -0.04 11.91
N HIS A 128 14.88 -1.33 11.61
CA HIS A 128 15.87 -1.93 10.72
C HIS A 128 15.21 -2.82 9.66
N VAL A 129 13.97 -2.49 9.28
CA VAL A 129 13.32 -3.17 8.16
C VAL A 129 14.16 -2.96 6.89
N SER A 130 14.45 -4.07 6.20
CA SER A 130 15.06 -4.09 4.88
C SER A 130 14.03 -4.61 3.90
N LEU A 131 13.69 -3.82 2.90
CA LEU A 131 12.81 -4.24 1.81
C LEU A 131 13.71 -4.68 0.66
N SER A 132 13.76 -5.99 0.44
CA SER A 132 14.59 -6.63 -0.59
C SER A 132 13.76 -7.74 -1.25
N HIS A 133 12.51 -7.42 -1.56
CA HIS A 133 11.63 -8.35 -2.24
C HIS A 133 11.83 -8.16 -3.74
N ASP A 134 12.41 -9.18 -4.37
CA ASP A 134 12.70 -9.18 -5.81
C ASP A 134 11.39 -9.22 -6.61
N GLY A 135 11.28 -8.35 -7.61
CA GLY A 135 10.15 -8.28 -8.53
C GLY A 135 10.09 -6.93 -9.22
N ASP A 136 9.48 -6.89 -10.42
CA ASP A 136 9.23 -5.62 -11.08
C ASP A 136 8.17 -4.86 -10.29
N ARG A 137 8.46 -3.59 -9.95
CA ARG A 137 7.43 -2.68 -9.44
C ARG A 137 6.36 -2.56 -10.51
N VAL A 138 5.24 -3.22 -10.28
CA VAL A 138 4.10 -3.24 -11.19
C VAL A 138 3.68 -1.80 -11.47
N PRO A 139 3.53 -1.43 -12.75
CA PRO A 139 2.17 -1.21 -13.20
C PRO A 139 1.81 -2.19 -14.31
N VAL A 140 0.69 -2.91 -14.14
CA VAL A 140 -0.06 -3.37 -15.29
C VAL A 140 -0.51 -2.08 -15.96
N ALA A 141 -0.03 -1.82 -17.18
CA ALA A 141 -0.46 -0.65 -17.92
C ALA A 141 -1.99 -0.67 -18.02
N PHE A 142 -2.65 0.29 -17.37
CA PHE A 142 -4.03 0.60 -17.72
C PHE A 142 -3.98 1.35 -19.03
N GLU A 143 -4.11 0.62 -20.14
CA GLU A 143 -4.59 1.23 -21.37
C GLU A 143 -6.00 1.77 -21.09
N CYS A 144 -6.14 3.09 -21.13
CA CYS A 144 -7.42 3.79 -21.04
C CYS A 144 -8.32 3.45 -22.24
#